data_AF-A0A1F6LT15-F1
#
_entry.id   AF-A0A1F6LT15-F1
#
_cell.length_a   1.000
_cell.length_b   1.000
_cell.length_c   1.000
_cell.angle_alpha   90.00
_cell.angle_beta   90.00
_cell.angle_gamma   90.00
#
_symmetry.space_group_name_H-M   'P 1'
#
loop_
_entity.id
_entity.type
_entity.pdbx_description
1 polymer ?
#
loop_
_entity_poly.entity_id
_entity_poly.type
_entity_poly.pdbx_seq_one_letter_code
_entity_poly.pdbx_strand_id
1 'polypeptide(L)'
;MVQVELNPGDTLCKQGDASSEIYILQDGDLDVSVRDKRGRDKVISKISGKHAVFGEFGAIMKKPRSASIRAVHHAVVQKIDTKNKALDQTILAQPKLGFSISMHLARYLKDTNLRLSQYAQFSTALRKYADACLLYYFQKTKSLGDLHEQTKLAWVKTIHDKAKSHPCFGLGDGLGRGQEPFAEDTAAAHSTPPPPPEIPAGLAEGRNFKAGETLGKESEEGRDFFILLSGTLDILVGGRKVSEVKDKGSVIGEVSVLVGYTTRRFEPRSGTIVAREDSSVIVVEASRLESLIASNPALILLIAQSLSCRLFNTNLVFLSDEERINKYLSLLDAAGPASLMGAYELLRTNLQSGGKDKAETQGYAEEVQARLADIQERASEFHEGFEGLAQKWKTI
;
A
#
# COMPACT_ATOMS: atom_id res chain seq x y z
N MET A 1 -10.55 30.73 -14.73
CA MET A 1 -9.45 29.96 -14.12
C MET A 1 -8.38 30.95 -13.70
N VAL A 2 -7.68 30.73 -12.59
CA VAL A 2 -6.61 31.63 -12.08
C VAL A 2 -5.29 30.87 -12.05
N GLN A 3 -4.21 31.46 -12.57
CA GLN A 3 -2.88 30.86 -12.48
C GLN A 3 -2.29 31.15 -11.10
N VAL A 4 -1.64 30.16 -10.51
CA VAL A 4 -0.93 30.26 -9.22
C VAL A 4 0.49 29.77 -9.47
N GLU A 5 1.47 30.60 -9.10
CA GLU A 5 2.89 30.25 -9.14
C GLU A 5 3.34 29.90 -7.72
N LEU A 6 4.17 28.87 -7.62
CA LEU A 6 4.66 28.31 -6.37
C LEU A 6 6.18 28.20 -6.45
N ASN A 7 6.87 28.76 -5.46
CA ASN A 7 8.30 28.56 -5.28
C ASN A 7 8.57 27.23 -4.55
N PRO A 8 9.79 26.69 -4.62
CA PRO A 8 10.18 25.51 -3.84
C PRO A 8 9.83 25.68 -2.35
N GLY A 9 9.08 24.73 -1.79
CA GLY A 9 8.62 24.74 -0.40
C GLY A 9 7.24 25.38 -0.18
N ASP A 10 6.69 26.10 -1.16
CA ASP A 10 5.37 26.72 -1.03
C ASP A 10 4.27 25.66 -0.90
N THR A 11 3.39 25.86 0.07
CA THR A 11 2.24 24.98 0.32
C THR A 11 1.01 25.52 -0.40
N LEU A 12 0.50 24.76 -1.37
CA LEU A 12 -0.69 25.13 -2.14
C LEU A 12 -1.98 24.93 -1.33
N CYS A 13 -2.05 23.84 -0.56
CA CYS A 13 -3.14 23.56 0.37
C CYS A 13 -2.70 22.57 1.45
N LYS A 14 -3.40 22.56 2.58
CA LYS A 14 -3.14 21.65 3.69
C LYS A 14 -4.27 20.63 3.82
N GLN A 15 -3.92 19.43 4.27
CA GLN A 15 -4.89 18.43 4.68
C GLN A 15 -5.86 19.01 5.71
N GLY A 16 -7.16 18.75 5.53
CA GLY A 16 -8.23 19.26 6.38
C GLY A 16 -8.78 20.64 5.97
N ASP A 17 -8.11 21.36 5.06
CA ASP A 17 -8.64 22.62 4.52
C ASP A 17 -9.96 22.37 3.76
N ALA A 18 -10.82 23.38 3.69
CA ALA A 18 -11.99 23.32 2.83
C ALA A 18 -11.57 23.07 1.36
N SER A 19 -12.31 22.19 0.67
CA SER A 19 -12.05 21.87 -0.74
C SER A 19 -13.18 22.36 -1.61
N SER A 20 -12.89 23.36 -2.44
CA SER A 20 -13.86 23.94 -3.38
C SER A 20 -13.22 24.33 -4.71
N GLU A 21 -12.05 23.79 -4.98
CA GLU A 21 -11.34 24.02 -6.23
C GLU A 21 -10.51 22.80 -6.61
N ILE A 22 -10.37 22.60 -7.91
CA ILE A 22 -9.42 21.64 -8.50
C ILE A 22 -8.29 22.40 -9.16
N TYR A 23 -7.20 21.68 -9.39
CA TYR A 23 -5.99 22.25 -9.97
C TYR A 23 -5.53 21.42 -11.15
N ILE A 24 -4.93 22.10 -12.13
CA ILE A 24 -4.26 21.48 -13.26
C ILE A 24 -2.80 21.94 -13.23
N LEU A 25 -1.86 20.99 -13.12
CA LEU A 25 -0.43 21.27 -13.18
C LEU A 25 -0.05 21.73 -14.59
N GLN A 26 0.50 22.93 -14.72
CA GLN A 26 1.01 23.44 -16.01
C GLN A 26 2.50 23.18 -16.16
N ASP A 27 3.26 23.32 -15.06
CA ASP A 27 4.70 23.08 -15.02
C ASP A 27 5.16 22.82 -13.56
N GLY A 28 6.27 22.11 -13.39
CA GLY A 28 6.88 21.80 -12.09
C GLY A 28 6.47 20.45 -11.48
N ASP A 29 6.88 20.25 -10.22
CA ASP A 29 6.64 19.03 -9.44
C ASP A 29 6.07 19.35 -8.07
N LEU A 30 5.07 18.59 -7.65
CA LEU A 30 4.42 18.75 -6.35
C LEU A 30 4.49 17.45 -5.55
N ASP A 31 4.76 17.55 -4.26
CA ASP A 31 4.59 16.46 -3.31
C ASP A 31 3.17 16.45 -2.74
N VAL A 32 2.61 15.25 -2.61
CA VAL A 32 1.36 14.99 -1.90
C VAL A 32 1.71 14.35 -0.56
N SER A 33 1.32 14.97 0.56
CA SER A 33 1.59 14.44 1.89
C SER A 33 0.36 14.31 2.77
N VAL A 34 0.36 13.29 3.62
CA VAL A 34 -0.67 13.04 4.63
C VAL A 34 -0.04 13.03 6.01
N ARG A 35 -0.73 13.60 6.99
CA ARG A 35 -0.30 13.60 8.38
C ARG A 35 -0.55 12.24 9.02
N ASP A 36 0.52 11.63 9.56
CA ASP A 36 0.43 10.36 10.29
C ASP A 36 -0.21 10.52 11.68
N LYS A 37 -0.45 9.39 12.38
CA LYS A 37 -0.99 9.39 13.76
C LYS A 37 -0.11 10.15 14.76
N ARG A 38 1.17 10.40 14.44
CA ARG A 38 2.15 11.12 15.26
C ARG A 38 2.25 12.60 14.89
N GLY A 39 1.42 13.08 13.96
CA GLY A 39 1.40 14.48 13.53
C GLY A 39 2.47 14.85 12.49
N ARG A 40 3.19 13.88 11.92
CA ARG A 40 4.26 14.14 10.93
C ARG A 40 3.69 14.07 9.52
N ASP A 41 4.10 15.00 8.66
CA ASP A 41 3.71 14.99 7.25
C ASP A 41 4.55 13.96 6.49
N LYS A 42 3.90 13.00 5.85
CA LYS A 42 4.53 11.93 5.09
C LYS A 42 4.15 12.03 3.61
N VAL A 43 5.15 12.10 2.73
CA VAL A 43 4.93 12.17 1.27
C VAL A 43 4.46 10.80 0.79
N ILE A 44 3.27 10.74 0.20
CA ILE A 44 2.64 9.51 -0.30
C ILE A 44 2.63 9.40 -1.81
N SER A 45 2.79 10.53 -2.51
CA SER A 45 2.84 10.56 -3.96
C SER A 45 3.45 11.85 -4.46
N LYS A 46 3.77 11.86 -5.75
CA LYS A 46 4.22 13.03 -6.49
C LYS A 46 3.25 13.30 -7.63
N ILE A 47 2.94 14.57 -7.84
CA ILE A 47 2.20 15.04 -9.01
C ILE A 47 3.24 15.67 -9.93
N SER A 48 3.47 15.01 -11.05
CA SER A 48 4.36 15.44 -12.11
C SER A 48 3.65 15.27 -13.45
N GLY A 49 4.09 16.04 -14.44
CA GLY A 49 3.58 15.95 -15.80
C GLY A 49 2.50 17.00 -16.11
N LYS A 50 2.66 17.59 -17.29
CA LYS A 50 1.79 18.65 -17.78
C LYS A 50 0.34 18.15 -17.88
N HIS A 51 -0.58 18.98 -17.40
CA HIS A 51 -2.02 18.75 -17.33
C HIS A 51 -2.49 17.71 -16.30
N ALA A 52 -1.65 17.31 -15.34
CA ALA A 52 -2.11 16.49 -14.22
C ALA A 52 -3.21 17.20 -13.43
N VAL A 53 -4.31 16.50 -13.14
CA VAL A 53 -5.46 17.06 -12.42
C VAL A 53 -5.42 16.56 -10.98
N PHE A 54 -5.52 17.47 -10.02
CA PHE A 54 -5.48 17.11 -8.61
C PHE A 54 -6.37 17.99 -7.74
N GLY A 55 -6.62 17.53 -6.51
CA GLY A 55 -7.55 18.18 -5.59
C GLY A 55 -9.03 17.90 -5.93
N GLU A 56 -9.27 17.00 -6.87
CA GLU A 56 -10.57 16.53 -7.32
C GLU A 56 -11.32 15.76 -6.25
N PHE A 57 -10.65 14.95 -5.43
CA PHE A 57 -11.32 14.16 -4.40
C PHE A 57 -12.18 15.03 -3.46
N GLY A 58 -11.60 16.08 -2.88
CA GLY A 58 -12.35 16.96 -1.97
C GLY A 58 -13.49 17.69 -2.68
N ALA A 59 -13.27 18.11 -3.93
CA ALA A 59 -14.26 18.83 -4.73
C ALA A 59 -15.42 17.94 -5.20
N ILE A 60 -15.14 16.71 -5.63
CA ILE A 60 -16.13 15.72 -6.12
C ILE A 60 -16.88 15.09 -4.93
N MET A 61 -16.15 14.70 -3.88
CA MET A 61 -16.74 14.00 -2.73
C MET A 61 -17.31 14.94 -1.68
N LYS A 62 -17.17 16.27 -1.87
CA LYS A 62 -17.60 17.32 -0.92
C LYS A 62 -17.00 17.11 0.47
N LYS A 63 -15.69 16.82 0.50
CA LYS A 63 -14.91 16.56 1.71
C LYS A 63 -13.79 17.59 1.84
N PRO A 64 -13.26 17.82 3.05
CA PRO A 64 -12.02 18.56 3.22
C PRO A 64 -10.87 17.94 2.40
N ARG A 65 -9.78 18.69 2.21
CA ARG A 65 -8.56 18.20 1.55
C ARG A 65 -8.07 16.93 2.24
N SER A 66 -7.92 15.86 1.46
CA SER A 66 -7.43 14.56 1.92
C SER A 66 -5.92 14.53 2.19
N ALA A 67 -5.18 15.46 1.60
CA ALA A 67 -3.73 15.58 1.69
C ALA A 67 -3.29 17.04 1.56
N SER A 68 -2.09 17.33 2.03
CA SER A 68 -1.37 18.59 1.78
C SER A 68 -0.63 18.50 0.45
N ILE A 69 -0.53 19.62 -0.26
CA ILE A 69 0.20 19.74 -1.53
C ILE A 69 1.27 20.81 -1.39
N ARG A 70 2.52 20.45 -1.68
CA ARG A 70 3.67 21.37 -1.59
C ARG A 70 4.53 21.29 -2.85
N ALA A 71 5.02 22.44 -3.30
CA ALA A 71 5.94 22.52 -4.43
C ALA A 71 7.34 22.02 -4.05
N VAL A 72 7.89 21.10 -4.84
CA VAL A 72 9.27 20.59 -4.67
C VAL A 72 10.24 21.50 -5.42
N HIS A 73 9.86 21.86 -6.64
CA HIS A 73 10.54 22.84 -7.49
C HIS A 73 9.58 24.01 -7.78
N HIS A 74 10.04 25.01 -8.53
CA HIS A 74 9.13 26.01 -9.06
C HIS A 74 7.98 25.33 -9.84
N ALA A 75 6.74 25.70 -9.55
CA ALA A 75 5.57 25.09 -10.15
C ALA A 75 4.51 26.12 -10.54
N VAL A 76 3.86 25.88 -11.67
CA VAL A 76 2.74 26.69 -12.17
C VAL A 76 1.50 25.82 -12.18
N VAL A 77 0.46 26.25 -11.48
CA VAL A 77 -0.80 25.52 -11.38
C VAL A 77 -1.97 26.38 -11.80
N GLN A 78 -2.88 25.81 -12.57
CA GLN A 78 -4.13 26.45 -12.94
C GLN A 78 -5.20 26.07 -11.92
N LYS A 79 -5.64 27.04 -11.10
CA LYS A 79 -6.77 26.89 -10.16
C LYS A 79 -8.10 27.06 -10.88
N ILE A 80 -9.00 26.11 -10.66
CA ILE A 80 -10.38 26.12 -11.14
C ILE A 80 -11.30 26.12 -9.92
N ASP A 81 -11.92 27.26 -9.66
CA ASP A 81 -12.86 27.46 -8.56
C ASP A 81 -14.22 26.81 -8.87
N THR A 82 -14.76 26.05 -7.91
CA THR A 82 -16.06 25.36 -7.97
C THR A 82 -17.03 25.87 -6.89
N LYS A 83 -16.76 27.02 -6.26
CA LYS A 83 -17.63 27.60 -5.20
C LYS A 83 -18.98 28.08 -5.71
N ASN A 84 -19.05 28.57 -6.96
CA ASN A 84 -20.28 29.14 -7.55
C ASN A 84 -21.11 28.12 -8.36
N LYS A 85 -20.53 26.95 -8.66
CA LYS A 85 -21.16 25.75 -9.22
C LYS A 85 -20.39 24.56 -8.68
N ALA A 86 -21.04 23.66 -7.94
CA ALA A 86 -20.39 22.42 -7.52
C ALA A 86 -19.73 21.75 -8.74
N LEU A 87 -18.53 21.18 -8.60
CA LEU A 87 -17.80 20.55 -9.71
C LEU A 87 -18.70 19.58 -10.50
N ASP A 88 -19.57 18.85 -9.79
CA ASP A 88 -20.64 18.02 -10.33
C ASP A 88 -21.45 18.73 -11.41
N GLN A 89 -21.97 19.93 -11.14
CA GLN A 89 -22.76 20.71 -12.11
C GLN A 89 -21.94 21.12 -13.33
N THR A 90 -20.65 21.40 -13.14
CA THR A 90 -19.74 21.73 -14.24
C THR A 90 -19.47 20.50 -15.10
N ILE A 91 -19.27 19.33 -14.49
CA ILE A 91 -19.13 18.05 -15.19
C ILE A 91 -20.42 17.71 -15.95
N LEU A 92 -21.59 17.89 -15.33
CA LEU A 92 -22.88 17.65 -15.98
C LEU A 92 -23.11 18.58 -17.17
N ALA A 93 -22.76 19.86 -17.05
CA ALA A 93 -22.87 20.84 -18.13
C ALA A 93 -21.79 20.65 -19.22
N GLN A 94 -20.62 20.12 -18.86
CA GLN A 94 -19.48 19.91 -19.75
C GLN A 94 -18.88 18.51 -19.54
N PRO A 95 -19.51 17.45 -20.08
CA PRO A 95 -19.10 16.07 -19.81
C PRO A 95 -17.66 15.75 -20.22
N LYS A 96 -17.12 16.47 -21.21
CA LYS A 96 -15.71 16.36 -21.64
C LYS A 96 -14.73 16.66 -20.50
N LEU A 97 -15.07 17.56 -19.56
CA LEU A 97 -14.24 17.82 -18.39
C LEU A 97 -14.20 16.61 -17.46
N GLY A 98 -15.36 16.05 -17.12
CA GLY A 98 -15.45 14.82 -16.32
C GLY A 98 -14.71 13.65 -16.97
N PHE A 99 -14.74 13.60 -18.30
CA PHE A 99 -13.99 12.61 -19.07
C PHE A 99 -12.48 12.75 -18.87
N SER A 100 -11.94 13.96 -19.05
CA SER A 100 -10.52 14.24 -18.82
C SER A 100 -10.08 13.95 -17.38
N ILE A 101 -10.91 14.28 -16.38
CA ILE A 101 -10.66 13.97 -14.97
C ILE A 101 -10.61 12.45 -14.77
N SER A 102 -11.62 11.73 -15.27
CA SER A 102 -11.69 10.26 -15.15
C SER A 102 -10.51 9.57 -15.82
N MET A 103 -10.08 10.05 -16.99
CA MET A 103 -8.90 9.54 -17.69
C MET A 103 -7.62 9.75 -16.88
N HIS A 104 -7.45 10.93 -16.26
CA HIS A 104 -6.31 11.21 -15.40
C HIS A 104 -6.31 10.30 -14.16
N LEU A 105 -7.45 10.21 -13.46
CA LEU A 105 -7.60 9.36 -12.29
C LEU A 105 -7.39 7.88 -12.60
N ALA A 106 -7.86 7.39 -13.75
CA ALA A 106 -7.65 6.01 -14.16
C ALA A 106 -6.16 5.69 -14.39
N ARG A 107 -5.42 6.59 -15.04
CA ARG A 107 -3.96 6.43 -15.21
C ARG A 107 -3.24 6.49 -13.87
N TYR A 108 -3.60 7.46 -13.04
CA TYR A 108 -2.98 7.61 -11.73
C TYR A 108 -3.26 6.38 -10.84
N LEU A 109 -4.50 5.89 -10.81
CA LEU A 109 -4.85 4.68 -10.10
C LEU A 109 -4.10 3.45 -10.63
N LYS A 110 -3.89 3.34 -11.94
CA LYS A 110 -3.08 2.27 -12.55
C LYS A 110 -1.64 2.30 -12.01
N ASP A 111 -0.99 3.46 -12.08
CA ASP A 111 0.41 3.63 -11.65
C ASP A 111 0.56 3.40 -10.14
N THR A 112 -0.38 3.93 -9.36
CA THR A 112 -0.46 3.74 -7.91
C THR A 112 -0.67 2.26 -7.55
N ASN A 113 -1.55 1.53 -8.24
CA ASN A 113 -1.73 0.09 -8.01
C ASN A 113 -0.47 -0.72 -8.35
N LEU A 114 0.27 -0.35 -9.40
CA LEU A 114 1.53 -1.01 -9.76
C LEU A 114 2.58 -0.84 -8.66
N ARG A 115 2.73 0.39 -8.14
CA ARG A 115 3.61 0.66 -6.99
C ARG A 115 3.16 -0.11 -5.76
N LEU A 116 1.86 -0.20 -5.49
CA LEU A 116 1.34 -0.89 -4.30
C LEU A 116 1.67 -2.38 -4.35
N SER A 117 1.57 -2.99 -5.53
CA SER A 117 1.97 -4.38 -5.76
C SER A 117 3.45 -4.61 -5.48
N GLN A 118 4.33 -3.70 -5.93
CA GLN A 118 5.78 -3.78 -5.65
C GLN A 118 6.07 -3.65 -4.15
N TYR A 119 5.40 -2.72 -3.46
CA TYR A 119 5.50 -2.52 -2.01
C TYR A 119 5.03 -3.77 -1.25
N ALA A 120 3.87 -4.33 -1.61
CA ALA A 120 3.33 -5.52 -0.97
C ALA A 120 4.23 -6.75 -1.15
N GLN A 121 4.80 -6.94 -2.34
CA GLN A 121 5.77 -8.01 -2.62
C GLN A 121 7.04 -7.84 -1.79
N PHE A 122 7.59 -6.63 -1.74
CA PHE A 122 8.76 -6.34 -0.92
C PHE A 122 8.47 -6.52 0.57
N SER A 123 7.36 -5.97 1.07
CA SER A 123 6.91 -6.12 2.46
C SER A 123 6.80 -7.59 2.86
N THR A 124 6.22 -8.42 1.98
CA THR A 124 6.10 -9.86 2.20
C THR A 124 7.47 -10.56 2.26
N ALA A 125 8.39 -10.22 1.34
CA ALA A 125 9.73 -10.79 1.32
C ALA A 125 10.54 -10.38 2.56
N LEU A 126 10.52 -9.09 2.90
CA LEU A 126 11.18 -8.53 4.08
C LEU A 126 10.65 -9.16 5.36
N ARG A 127 9.33 -9.29 5.49
CA ARG A 127 8.71 -9.97 6.63
C ARG A 127 9.18 -11.42 6.75
N LYS A 128 9.06 -12.21 5.68
CA LYS A 128 9.50 -13.62 5.70
C LYS A 128 10.96 -13.76 6.14
N TYR A 129 11.80 -12.84 5.68
CA TYR A 129 13.21 -12.79 6.06
C TYR A 129 13.39 -12.47 7.55
N ALA A 130 12.73 -11.41 8.04
CA ALA A 130 12.77 -11.04 9.45
C ALA A 130 12.22 -12.13 10.37
N ASP A 131 11.11 -12.77 9.99
CA ASP A 131 10.50 -13.86 10.74
C ASP A 131 11.47 -15.05 10.88
N ALA A 132 12.16 -15.42 9.80
CA ALA A 132 13.17 -16.47 9.83
C ALA A 132 14.34 -16.12 10.76
N CYS A 133 14.80 -14.87 10.72
CA CYS A 133 15.87 -14.40 11.59
C CYS A 133 15.43 -14.38 13.07
N LEU A 134 14.22 -13.92 13.37
CA LEU A 134 13.66 -13.88 14.73
C LEU A 134 13.50 -15.29 15.31
N LEU A 135 12.96 -16.22 14.52
CA LEU A 135 12.80 -17.61 14.92
C LEU A 135 14.14 -18.27 15.22
N TYR A 136 15.16 -18.02 14.40
CA TYR A 136 16.50 -18.53 14.65
C TYR A 136 17.08 -17.99 15.96
N TYR A 137 17.00 -16.67 16.21
CA TYR A 137 17.46 -16.07 17.45
C TYR A 137 16.74 -16.66 18.69
N PHE A 138 15.42 -16.83 18.59
CA PHE A 138 14.62 -17.46 19.63
C PHE A 138 15.05 -18.90 19.91
N GLN A 139 15.22 -19.72 18.87
CA GLN A 139 15.65 -21.11 18.98
C GLN A 139 17.05 -21.23 19.59
N LYS A 140 18.01 -20.41 19.16
CA LYS A 140 19.37 -20.42 19.72
C LYS A 140 19.40 -19.98 21.16
N THR A 141 18.64 -18.94 21.51
CA THR A 141 18.47 -18.52 22.91
C THR A 141 17.89 -19.66 23.74
N LYS A 142 16.81 -20.32 23.29
CA LYS A 142 16.23 -21.47 23.99
C LYS A 142 17.25 -22.60 24.19
N SER A 143 18.03 -22.92 23.16
CA SER A 143 19.06 -23.96 23.23
C SER A 143 20.16 -23.67 24.26
N LEU A 144 20.43 -22.39 24.59
CA LEU A 144 21.33 -22.02 25.69
C LEU A 144 20.70 -22.29 27.05
N GLY A 145 19.39 -22.09 27.17
CA GLY A 145 18.63 -22.51 28.36
C GLY A 145 18.72 -24.02 28.56
N ASP A 146 18.47 -24.80 27.50
CA ASP A 146 18.58 -26.26 27.53
C ASP A 146 20.01 -26.72 27.89
N LEU A 147 21.04 -26.07 27.32
CA LEU A 147 22.44 -26.34 27.64
C LEU A 147 22.76 -26.03 29.11
N HIS A 148 22.26 -24.91 29.65
CA HIS A 148 22.42 -24.62 31.07
C HIS A 148 21.72 -25.67 31.94
N GLU A 149 20.53 -26.14 31.55
CA GLU A 149 19.83 -27.19 32.30
C GLU A 149 20.61 -28.50 32.34
N GLN A 150 21.30 -28.85 31.26
CA GLN A 150 22.13 -30.07 31.15
C GLN A 150 23.46 -29.95 31.89
N THR A 151 24.16 -28.82 31.74
CA THR A 151 25.55 -28.65 32.19
C THR A 151 25.69 -27.94 33.53
N LYS A 152 24.66 -27.20 33.96
CA LYS A 152 24.64 -26.31 35.14
C LYS A 152 25.70 -25.20 35.13
N LEU A 153 26.30 -24.90 33.98
CA LEU A 153 27.30 -23.83 33.84
C LEU A 153 26.69 -22.45 34.10
N ALA A 154 27.27 -21.70 35.05
CA ALA A 154 26.76 -20.39 35.48
C ALA A 154 26.93 -19.31 34.40
N TRP A 155 28.03 -19.37 33.64
CA TRP A 155 28.25 -18.45 32.53
C TRP A 155 27.20 -18.64 31.43
N VAL A 156 26.80 -19.88 31.10
CA VAL A 156 25.76 -20.17 30.09
C VAL A 156 24.43 -19.54 30.51
N LYS A 157 24.04 -19.67 31.79
CA LYS A 157 22.83 -19.04 32.34
C LYS A 157 22.85 -17.52 32.15
N THR A 158 23.99 -16.89 32.42
CA THR A 158 24.15 -15.44 32.29
C THR A 158 23.94 -14.97 30.85
N ILE A 159 24.45 -15.73 29.88
CA ILE A 159 24.26 -15.43 28.44
C ILE A 159 22.79 -15.63 28.06
N HIS A 160 22.20 -16.75 28.45
CA HIS A 160 20.79 -17.05 28.20
C HIS A 160 19.87 -15.94 28.73
N ASP A 161 20.05 -15.53 29.99
CA ASP A 161 19.18 -14.52 30.62
C ASP A 161 19.30 -13.16 29.91
N LYS A 162 20.52 -12.77 29.50
CA LYS A 162 20.74 -11.57 28.67
C LYS A 162 20.05 -11.68 27.32
N ALA A 163 20.24 -12.78 26.59
CA ALA A 163 19.63 -12.99 25.28
C ALA A 163 18.10 -13.03 25.36
N LYS A 164 17.55 -13.71 26.37
CA LYS A 164 16.12 -13.80 26.63
C LYS A 164 15.48 -12.44 26.97
N SER A 165 16.23 -11.54 27.60
CA SER A 165 15.75 -10.18 27.90
C SER A 165 15.68 -9.25 26.68
N HIS A 166 16.31 -9.64 25.56
CA HIS A 166 16.31 -8.82 24.35
C HIS A 166 14.93 -8.84 23.67
N PRO A 167 14.42 -7.70 23.14
CA PRO A 167 13.10 -7.64 22.48
C PRO A 167 12.90 -8.68 21.36
N CYS A 168 13.97 -9.02 20.65
CA CYS A 168 13.94 -10.03 19.59
C CYS A 168 13.55 -11.43 20.09
N PHE A 169 13.85 -11.78 21.34
CA PHE A 169 13.40 -13.04 21.92
C PHE A 169 11.88 -13.09 22.01
N GLY A 170 11.26 -12.03 22.54
CA GLY A 170 9.81 -11.94 22.69
C GLY A 170 9.09 -11.94 21.33
N LEU A 171 9.65 -11.26 20.33
CA LEU A 171 9.11 -11.28 18.96
C LEU A 171 9.20 -12.68 18.32
N GLY A 172 10.33 -13.38 18.47
CA GLY A 172 10.50 -14.75 17.98
C GLY A 172 9.61 -15.77 18.70
N ASP A 173 9.40 -15.60 20.01
CA ASP A 173 8.47 -16.43 20.80
C ASP A 173 7.00 -16.19 20.40
N GLY A 174 6.62 -14.94 20.11
CA GLY A 174 5.32 -14.60 19.54
C GLY A 174 5.09 -15.29 18.20
N LEU A 175 6.09 -15.22 17.29
CA LEU A 175 6.07 -15.92 16.01
C LEU A 175 5.90 -17.43 16.15
N GLY A 176 6.61 -18.05 17.09
CA GLY A 176 6.46 -19.48 17.40
C GLY A 176 5.04 -19.87 17.84
N ARG A 177 4.26 -18.91 18.32
CA ARG A 177 2.84 -19.05 18.71
C ARG A 177 1.86 -18.57 17.63
N GLY A 178 2.34 -18.26 16.43
CA GLY A 178 1.54 -17.76 15.32
C GLY A 178 1.17 -16.28 15.40
N GLN A 179 1.81 -15.50 16.27
CA GLN A 179 1.61 -14.06 16.35
C GLN A 179 2.51 -13.33 15.35
N GLU A 180 1.94 -12.40 14.59
CA GLU A 180 2.71 -11.62 13.62
C GLU A 180 3.41 -10.42 14.27
N PRO A 181 4.73 -10.23 14.08
CA PRO A 181 5.43 -9.02 14.48
C PRO A 181 4.84 -7.81 13.78
N PHE A 182 4.62 -6.75 14.57
CA PHE A 182 4.08 -5.48 14.05
C PHE A 182 2.71 -5.62 13.36
N ALA A 183 1.89 -6.59 13.78
CA ALA A 183 0.49 -6.68 13.38
C ALA A 183 -0.20 -5.30 13.50
N GLU A 184 -1.01 -4.94 12.52
CA GLU A 184 -1.56 -3.59 12.40
C GLU A 184 -2.46 -3.20 13.58
N ASP A 185 -2.27 -1.98 14.10
CA ASP A 185 -3.38 -1.11 14.48
C ASP A 185 -3.84 -0.43 13.19
N THR A 186 -4.80 -1.02 12.47
CA THR A 186 -5.29 -0.53 11.17
C THR A 186 -5.53 0.99 11.23
N ALA A 187 -4.64 1.77 10.61
CA ALA A 187 -4.77 3.22 10.52
C ALA A 187 -5.91 3.64 9.57
N ALA A 188 -6.59 2.67 8.93
CA ALA A 188 -7.76 2.87 8.09
C ALA A 188 -9.03 3.33 8.86
N ALA A 189 -9.01 3.36 10.20
CA ALA A 189 -10.22 3.50 11.00
C ALA A 189 -10.88 4.90 11.05
N HIS A 190 -10.34 5.94 10.38
CA HIS A 190 -10.82 7.32 10.60
C HIS A 190 -11.31 8.07 9.36
N SER A 191 -11.52 7.38 8.24
CA SER A 191 -12.30 7.94 7.13
C SER A 191 -13.46 7.00 6.85
N THR A 192 -14.67 7.45 7.14
CA THR A 192 -15.86 6.78 6.60
C THR A 192 -15.75 6.80 5.08
N PRO A 193 -15.78 5.64 4.40
CA PRO A 193 -15.85 5.60 2.96
C PRO A 193 -17.01 6.50 2.53
N PRO A 194 -16.82 7.37 1.54
CA PRO A 194 -17.95 8.15 1.05
C PRO A 194 -19.05 7.18 0.58
N PRO A 195 -20.34 7.56 0.74
CA PRO A 195 -21.42 6.70 0.30
C PRO A 195 -21.25 6.37 -1.19
N PRO A 196 -21.59 5.14 -1.61
CA PRO A 196 -21.49 4.77 -3.00
C PRO A 196 -22.36 5.71 -3.85
N PRO A 197 -21.85 6.15 -5.01
CA PRO A 197 -22.59 7.05 -5.88
C PRO A 197 -23.89 6.41 -6.37
N GLU A 198 -24.96 7.20 -6.41
CA GLU A 198 -26.27 6.73 -6.91
C GLU A 198 -26.19 6.43 -8.40
N ILE A 199 -26.87 5.35 -8.81
CA ILE A 199 -26.93 4.96 -10.21
C ILE A 199 -27.86 5.93 -10.95
N PRO A 200 -27.36 6.66 -11.97
CA PRO A 200 -28.20 7.54 -12.77
C PRO A 200 -29.41 6.81 -13.37
N ALA A 201 -30.58 7.46 -13.31
CA ALA A 201 -31.75 6.98 -14.03
C ALA A 201 -31.49 6.94 -15.55
N GLY A 202 -32.08 5.97 -16.25
CA GLY A 202 -31.98 5.86 -17.72
C GLY A 202 -30.64 5.30 -18.23
N LEU A 203 -29.84 4.65 -17.38
CA LEU A 203 -28.74 3.80 -17.85
C LEU A 203 -29.26 2.50 -18.49
N ALA A 204 -28.40 1.85 -19.29
CA ALA A 204 -28.73 0.63 -20.02
C ALA A 204 -29.25 -0.51 -19.12
N GLU A 205 -30.03 -1.42 -19.71
CA GLU A 205 -30.58 -2.57 -19.00
C GLU A 205 -29.49 -3.45 -18.36
N GLY A 206 -29.80 -3.98 -17.18
CA GLY A 206 -28.90 -4.85 -16.43
C GLY A 206 -28.77 -6.23 -17.10
N ARG A 207 -27.53 -6.73 -17.17
CA ARG A 207 -27.20 -8.11 -17.51
C ARG A 207 -27.03 -8.91 -16.22
N ASN A 208 -27.67 -10.07 -16.16
CA ASN A 208 -27.56 -10.98 -15.03
C ASN A 208 -26.43 -11.99 -15.23
N PHE A 209 -25.74 -12.31 -14.13
CA PHE A 209 -24.70 -13.31 -14.04
C PHE A 209 -25.02 -14.26 -12.87
N LYS A 210 -24.85 -15.56 -13.08
CA LYS A 210 -25.01 -16.57 -12.04
C LYS A 210 -23.79 -16.66 -11.14
N ALA A 211 -23.98 -17.14 -9.92
CA ALA A 211 -22.88 -17.44 -9.02
C ALA A 211 -21.79 -18.30 -9.70
N GLY A 212 -20.54 -17.87 -9.62
CA GLY A 212 -19.38 -18.47 -10.26
C GLY A 212 -19.08 -17.98 -11.69
N GLU A 213 -20.00 -17.24 -12.34
CA GLU A 213 -19.75 -16.73 -13.69
C GLU A 213 -18.70 -15.61 -13.70
N THR A 214 -17.84 -15.64 -14.72
CA THR A 214 -16.77 -14.66 -14.91
C THR A 214 -17.23 -13.53 -15.83
N LEU A 215 -17.10 -12.29 -15.38
CA LEU A 215 -17.43 -11.08 -16.15
C LEU A 215 -16.26 -10.64 -17.03
N GLY A 216 -15.02 -10.89 -16.59
CA GLY A 216 -13.81 -10.65 -17.35
C GLY A 216 -12.61 -11.28 -16.67
N LYS A 217 -11.62 -11.76 -17.44
CA LYS A 217 -10.43 -12.42 -16.87
C LYS A 217 -9.23 -11.51 -16.85
N GLU A 218 -8.41 -11.68 -15.82
CA GLU A 218 -7.10 -11.05 -15.70
C GLU A 218 -6.27 -11.26 -16.97
N SER A 219 -5.48 -10.25 -17.34
CA SER A 219 -4.63 -10.23 -18.54
C SER A 219 -5.34 -10.22 -19.90
N GLU A 220 -6.66 -10.41 -19.96
CA GLU A 220 -7.43 -10.18 -21.20
C GLU A 220 -7.62 -8.68 -21.45
N GLU A 221 -7.72 -8.27 -22.71
CA GLU A 221 -7.97 -6.89 -23.08
C GLU A 221 -9.34 -6.41 -22.56
N GLY A 222 -9.37 -5.36 -21.71
CA GLY A 222 -10.62 -4.86 -21.13
C GLY A 222 -11.34 -3.84 -22.01
N ARG A 223 -12.28 -4.30 -22.85
CA ARG A 223 -13.05 -3.46 -23.80
C ARG A 223 -14.38 -2.92 -23.26
N ASP A 224 -14.75 -3.34 -22.06
CA ASP A 224 -15.98 -2.95 -21.38
C ASP A 224 -15.70 -2.75 -19.89
N PHE A 225 -16.63 -2.12 -19.18
CA PHE A 225 -16.62 -2.06 -17.72
C PHE A 225 -18.03 -2.26 -17.19
N PHE A 226 -18.12 -2.51 -15.89
CA PHE A 226 -19.36 -2.93 -15.24
C PHE A 226 -19.78 -1.95 -14.17
N ILE A 227 -21.10 -1.74 -14.03
CA ILE A 227 -21.69 -1.01 -12.91
C ILE A 227 -22.57 -1.99 -12.13
N LEU A 228 -22.29 -2.21 -10.85
CA LEU A 228 -23.03 -3.18 -10.03
C LEU A 228 -24.44 -2.67 -9.69
N LEU A 229 -25.48 -3.42 -10.07
CA LEU A 229 -26.88 -3.12 -9.71
C LEU A 229 -27.32 -3.86 -8.43
N SER A 230 -26.93 -5.13 -8.32
CA SER A 230 -27.24 -6.01 -7.19
C SER A 230 -26.33 -7.24 -7.18
N GLY A 231 -26.22 -7.89 -6.03
CA GLY A 231 -25.36 -9.05 -5.82
C GLY A 231 -23.95 -8.64 -5.38
N THR A 232 -23.01 -9.57 -5.47
CA THR A 232 -21.64 -9.41 -4.98
C THR A 232 -20.65 -9.96 -6.00
N LEU A 233 -19.59 -9.20 -6.29
CA LEU A 233 -18.52 -9.59 -7.19
C LEU A 233 -17.21 -9.78 -6.42
N ASP A 234 -16.48 -10.86 -6.73
CA ASP A 234 -15.12 -11.08 -6.27
C ASP A 234 -14.12 -10.64 -7.33
N ILE A 235 -13.07 -9.93 -6.90
CA ILE A 235 -11.93 -9.57 -7.73
C ILE A 235 -10.76 -10.46 -7.35
N LEU A 236 -10.22 -11.20 -8.33
CA LEU A 236 -9.10 -12.11 -8.14
C LEU A 236 -7.88 -11.65 -8.92
N VAL A 237 -6.70 -11.75 -8.33
CA VAL A 237 -5.41 -11.46 -8.98
C VAL A 237 -4.48 -12.63 -8.72
N GLY A 238 -3.90 -13.21 -9.78
CA GLY A 238 -3.12 -14.45 -9.68
C GLY A 238 -3.91 -15.60 -9.05
N GLY A 239 -5.24 -15.62 -9.28
CA GLY A 239 -6.16 -16.63 -8.73
C GLY A 239 -6.53 -16.45 -7.25
N ARG A 240 -6.05 -15.41 -6.56
CA ARG A 240 -6.40 -15.12 -5.17
C ARG A 240 -7.39 -13.97 -5.09
N LYS A 241 -8.43 -14.09 -4.26
CA LYS A 241 -9.36 -12.99 -3.98
C LYS A 241 -8.60 -11.83 -3.31
N VAL A 242 -8.61 -10.66 -3.95
CA VAL A 242 -7.98 -9.43 -3.44
C VAL A 242 -9.00 -8.39 -2.98
N SER A 243 -10.24 -8.46 -3.47
CA SER A 243 -11.30 -7.54 -3.11
C SER A 243 -12.68 -8.15 -3.32
N GLU A 244 -13.67 -7.61 -2.61
CA GLU A 244 -15.09 -7.89 -2.77
C GLU A 244 -15.81 -6.58 -3.10
N VAL A 245 -16.70 -6.61 -4.08
CA VAL A 245 -17.50 -5.47 -4.50
C VAL A 245 -18.98 -5.79 -4.26
N LYS A 246 -19.55 -5.12 -3.26
CA LYS A 246 -20.95 -5.30 -2.82
C LYS A 246 -21.79 -4.02 -2.97
N ASP A 247 -21.13 -2.88 -3.07
CA ASP A 247 -21.82 -1.60 -3.06
C ASP A 247 -22.44 -1.33 -4.43
N LYS A 248 -23.77 -1.21 -4.46
CA LYS A 248 -24.51 -0.81 -5.65
C LYS A 248 -23.96 0.51 -6.20
N GLY A 249 -23.79 0.58 -7.52
CA GLY A 249 -23.19 1.71 -8.22
C GLY A 249 -21.67 1.65 -8.33
N SER A 250 -21.01 0.66 -7.71
CA SER A 250 -19.58 0.42 -7.92
C SER A 250 -19.28 0.25 -9.40
N VAL A 251 -18.21 0.90 -9.87
CA VAL A 251 -17.71 0.79 -11.25
C VAL A 251 -16.46 -0.09 -11.26
N ILE A 252 -16.46 -1.16 -12.05
CA ILE A 252 -15.40 -2.17 -12.08
C ILE A 252 -14.87 -2.32 -13.51
N GLY A 253 -13.55 -2.29 -13.66
CA GLY A 253 -12.88 -2.53 -14.95
C GLY A 253 -12.78 -1.29 -15.85
N GLU A 254 -13.18 -0.14 -15.34
CA GLU A 254 -13.12 1.17 -15.98
C GLU A 254 -11.70 1.60 -16.29
N VAL A 255 -10.72 1.23 -15.46
CA VAL A 255 -9.30 1.56 -15.70
C VAL A 255 -8.83 0.99 -17.05
N SER A 256 -9.24 -0.24 -17.38
CA SER A 256 -8.85 -0.88 -18.63
C SER A 256 -9.34 -0.12 -19.87
N VAL A 257 -10.60 0.32 -19.81
CA VAL A 257 -11.25 1.06 -20.87
C VAL A 257 -10.72 2.49 -20.96
N LEU A 258 -10.66 3.21 -19.85
CA LEU A 258 -10.30 4.62 -19.80
C LEU A 258 -8.85 4.82 -20.22
N VAL A 259 -7.88 4.12 -19.62
CA VAL A 259 -6.46 4.35 -19.93
C VAL A 259 -6.16 4.19 -21.43
N GLY A 260 -6.75 3.17 -22.06
CA GLY A 260 -6.60 2.91 -23.49
C GLY A 260 -7.57 3.64 -24.42
N TYR A 261 -8.48 4.46 -23.89
CA TYR A 261 -9.59 5.02 -24.65
C TYR A 261 -9.11 5.88 -25.83
N THR A 262 -8.16 6.78 -25.58
CA THR A 262 -7.63 7.71 -26.59
C THR A 262 -6.81 6.99 -27.66
N THR A 263 -6.07 5.95 -27.30
CA THR A 263 -5.21 5.19 -28.21
C THR A 263 -5.94 4.06 -28.92
N ARG A 264 -7.16 3.73 -28.49
CA ARG A 264 -7.92 2.52 -28.88
C ARG A 264 -7.12 1.22 -28.67
N ARG A 265 -6.17 1.24 -27.73
CA ARG A 265 -5.40 0.08 -27.26
C ARG A 265 -5.71 -0.07 -25.78
N PHE A 266 -6.65 -0.94 -25.44
CA PHE A 266 -7.15 -1.05 -24.08
C PHE A 266 -6.17 -1.80 -23.19
N GLU A 267 -6.13 -1.45 -21.92
CA GLU A 267 -5.24 -2.14 -21.00
C GLU A 267 -5.79 -3.53 -20.68
N PRO A 268 -4.91 -4.50 -20.39
CA PRO A 268 -5.33 -5.77 -19.82
C PRO A 268 -6.14 -5.56 -18.53
N ARG A 269 -7.04 -6.48 -18.23
CA ARG A 269 -7.71 -6.53 -16.93
C ARG A 269 -6.67 -6.72 -15.83
N SER A 270 -6.72 -5.86 -14.82
CA SER A 270 -5.86 -5.96 -13.64
C SER A 270 -6.22 -7.11 -12.70
N GLY A 271 -7.34 -7.79 -12.94
CA GLY A 271 -7.83 -8.91 -12.16
C GLY A 271 -9.05 -9.56 -12.81
N THR A 272 -9.33 -10.80 -12.43
CA THR A 272 -10.52 -11.55 -12.84
C THR A 272 -11.72 -11.11 -12.00
N ILE A 273 -12.86 -10.87 -12.63
CA ILE A 273 -14.10 -10.46 -11.99
C ILE A 273 -15.07 -11.63 -12.03
N VAL A 274 -15.50 -12.12 -10.86
CA VAL A 274 -16.38 -13.28 -10.74
C VAL A 274 -17.61 -12.92 -9.93
N ALA A 275 -18.80 -13.32 -10.38
CA ALA A 275 -20.02 -13.21 -9.59
C ALA A 275 -19.93 -14.18 -8.39
N ARG A 276 -19.87 -13.65 -7.17
CA ARG A 276 -19.84 -14.48 -5.95
C ARG A 276 -21.20 -15.13 -5.71
N GLU A 277 -22.25 -14.39 -6.02
CA GLU A 277 -23.66 -14.80 -6.00
C GLU A 277 -24.35 -14.30 -7.27
N ASP A 278 -25.62 -14.68 -7.47
CA ASP A 278 -26.42 -14.16 -8.59
C ASP A 278 -26.42 -12.62 -8.56
N SER A 279 -25.83 -12.03 -9.60
CA SER A 279 -25.52 -10.60 -9.65
C SER A 279 -26.06 -9.97 -10.92
N SER A 280 -26.45 -8.70 -10.84
CA SER A 280 -26.91 -7.91 -11.97
C SER A 280 -26.01 -6.70 -12.16
N VAL A 281 -25.55 -6.47 -13.39
CA VAL A 281 -24.61 -5.39 -13.72
C VAL A 281 -25.01 -4.69 -15.01
N ILE A 282 -24.76 -3.39 -15.11
CA ILE A 282 -24.77 -2.70 -16.40
C ILE A 282 -23.42 -2.96 -17.08
N VAL A 283 -23.45 -3.37 -18.34
CA VAL A 283 -22.24 -3.51 -19.17
C VAL A 283 -22.08 -2.26 -20.03
N VAL A 284 -20.95 -1.58 -19.90
CA VAL A 284 -20.62 -0.39 -20.69
C VAL A 284 -19.45 -0.71 -21.60
N GLU A 285 -19.74 -0.90 -22.89
CA GLU A 285 -18.73 -1.10 -23.93
C GLU A 285 -18.01 0.22 -24.25
N ALA A 286 -16.69 0.16 -24.45
CA ALA A 286 -15.88 1.32 -24.82
C ALA A 286 -16.35 2.03 -26.10
N SER A 287 -16.94 1.28 -27.05
CA SER A 287 -17.51 1.79 -28.30
C SER A 287 -18.75 2.66 -28.09
N ARG A 288 -19.48 2.46 -26.98
CA ARG A 288 -20.73 3.17 -26.65
C ARG A 288 -20.54 4.26 -25.59
N LEU A 289 -19.35 4.36 -25.00
CA LEU A 289 -19.10 5.24 -23.87
C LEU A 289 -19.42 6.71 -24.18
N GLU A 290 -18.98 7.22 -25.32
CA GLU A 290 -19.25 8.60 -25.74
C GLU A 290 -20.75 8.90 -25.90
N SER A 291 -21.50 8.01 -26.57
CA SER A 291 -22.94 8.21 -26.78
C SER A 291 -23.74 8.07 -25.48
N LEU A 292 -23.31 7.16 -24.59
CA LEU A 292 -23.90 7.02 -23.26
C LEU A 292 -23.65 8.24 -22.39
N ILE A 293 -22.43 8.81 -22.40
CA ILE A 293 -22.12 10.06 -21.68
C ILE A 293 -22.88 11.24 -22.26
N ALA A 294 -22.99 11.33 -23.59
CA ALA A 294 -23.74 12.40 -24.24
C ALA A 294 -25.24 12.36 -23.89
N SER A 295 -25.82 11.16 -23.80
CA SER A 295 -27.23 10.95 -23.46
C SER A 295 -27.48 11.05 -21.96
N ASN A 296 -26.49 10.67 -21.13
CA ASN A 296 -26.57 10.68 -19.69
C ASN A 296 -25.25 11.17 -19.06
N PRO A 297 -25.05 12.50 -18.94
CA PRO A 297 -23.86 13.09 -18.33
C PRO A 297 -23.56 12.62 -16.91
N ALA A 298 -24.56 12.14 -16.16
CA ALA A 298 -24.34 11.65 -14.80
C ALA A 298 -23.48 10.37 -14.76
N LEU A 299 -23.37 9.63 -15.87
CA LEU A 299 -22.46 8.48 -15.98
C LEU A 299 -20.99 8.87 -15.77
N ILE A 300 -20.54 10.00 -16.33
CA ILE A 300 -19.12 10.38 -16.17
C ILE A 300 -18.83 10.91 -14.76
N LEU A 301 -19.83 11.51 -14.11
CA LEU A 301 -19.73 11.89 -12.70
C LEU A 301 -19.61 10.65 -11.80
N LEU A 302 -20.41 9.61 -12.06
CA LEU A 302 -20.34 8.32 -11.36
C LEU A 302 -18.94 7.69 -11.48
N ILE A 303 -18.38 7.65 -12.68
CA ILE A 303 -17.05 7.11 -12.94
C ILE A 303 -15.97 7.92 -12.20
N ALA A 304 -16.03 9.25 -12.27
CA ALA A 304 -15.09 10.12 -11.58
C ALA A 304 -15.14 9.96 -10.06
N GLN A 305 -16.34 9.83 -9.48
CA GLN A 305 -16.54 9.55 -8.05
C GLN A 305 -15.96 8.18 -7.66
N SER A 306 -16.23 7.13 -8.44
CA SER A 306 -15.69 5.79 -8.20
C SER A 306 -14.17 5.79 -8.19
N LEU A 307 -13.54 6.35 -9.23
CA LEU A 307 -12.08 6.43 -9.34
C LEU A 307 -11.46 7.27 -8.22
N SER A 308 -12.06 8.40 -7.86
CA SER A 308 -11.58 9.28 -6.79
C SER A 308 -11.58 8.54 -5.44
N CYS A 309 -12.67 7.83 -5.13
CA CYS A 309 -12.78 7.02 -3.92
C CYS A 309 -11.74 5.90 -3.88
N ARG A 310 -11.58 5.17 -4.99
CA ARG A 310 -10.59 4.09 -5.11
C ARG A 310 -9.17 4.59 -4.93
N LEU A 311 -8.81 5.69 -5.58
CA LEU A 311 -7.47 6.29 -5.46
C LEU A 311 -7.18 6.72 -4.03
N PHE A 312 -8.14 7.37 -3.36
CA PHE A 312 -8.02 7.75 -1.95
C PHE A 312 -7.76 6.52 -1.05
N ASN A 313 -8.58 5.48 -1.17
CA ASN A 313 -8.42 4.26 -0.36
C ASN A 313 -7.09 3.56 -0.63
N THR A 314 -6.67 3.50 -1.90
CA THR A 314 -5.38 2.89 -2.29
C THR A 314 -4.20 3.64 -1.66
N ASN A 315 -4.23 4.97 -1.68
CA ASN A 315 -3.20 5.81 -1.06
C ASN A 315 -3.09 5.61 0.47
N LEU A 316 -4.19 5.26 1.15
CA LEU A 316 -4.15 4.96 2.58
C LEU A 316 -3.42 3.64 2.90
N VAL A 317 -3.51 2.64 2.03
CA VAL A 317 -2.82 1.34 2.22
C VAL A 317 -1.30 1.52 2.16
N PHE A 318 -0.79 2.38 1.27
CA PHE A 318 0.64 2.70 1.21
C PHE A 318 1.21 3.18 2.55
N LEU A 319 0.44 4.00 3.28
CA LEU A 319 0.90 4.57 4.54
C LEU A 319 1.19 3.48 5.57
N SER A 320 0.31 2.48 5.69
CA SER A 320 0.46 1.40 6.68
C SER A 320 1.57 0.42 6.29
N ASP A 321 1.68 0.08 5.00
CA ASP A 321 2.71 -0.84 4.52
C ASP A 321 4.13 -0.28 4.70
N GLU A 322 4.35 1.00 4.39
CA GLU A 322 5.67 1.62 4.54
C GLU A 322 6.07 1.82 6.02
N GLU A 323 5.12 2.13 6.92
CA GLU A 323 5.41 2.13 8.36
C GLU A 323 5.86 0.75 8.84
N ARG A 324 5.21 -0.31 8.37
CA ARG A 324 5.57 -1.69 8.71
C ARG A 324 6.94 -2.06 8.13
N ILE A 325 7.21 -1.72 6.87
CA ILE A 325 8.52 -1.91 6.24
C ILE A 325 9.62 -1.25 7.08
N ASN A 326 9.44 0.02 7.48
CA ASN A 326 10.43 0.73 8.28
C ASN A 326 10.67 0.09 9.66
N LYS A 327 9.63 -0.47 10.30
CA LYS A 327 9.79 -1.24 11.55
C LYS A 327 10.63 -2.50 11.34
N TYR A 328 10.39 -3.25 10.26
CA TYR A 328 11.20 -4.43 9.93
C TYR A 328 12.64 -4.07 9.56
N LEU A 329 12.85 -3.01 8.77
CA LEU A 329 14.19 -2.53 8.44
C LEU A 329 14.96 -2.10 9.70
N SER A 330 14.31 -1.37 10.61
CA SER A 330 14.91 -0.98 11.90
C SER A 330 15.19 -2.18 12.80
N LEU A 331 14.36 -3.22 12.77
CA LEU A 331 14.60 -4.46 13.49
C LEU A 331 15.83 -5.19 12.94
N LEU A 332 16.02 -5.20 11.62
CA LEU A 332 17.14 -5.88 10.97
C LEU A 332 18.44 -5.06 10.91
N ASP A 333 18.38 -3.77 11.22
CA ASP A 333 19.51 -2.86 11.13
C ASP A 333 20.75 -3.35 11.90
N ALA A 334 21.92 -3.38 11.25
CA ALA A 334 23.17 -3.83 11.86
C ALA A 334 23.68 -2.91 13.00
N ALA A 335 23.24 -1.65 13.05
CA ALA A 335 23.79 -0.65 13.98
C ALA A 335 22.94 -0.41 15.26
N GLY A 336 21.75 -1.00 15.36
CA GLY A 336 20.81 -0.70 16.46
C GLY A 336 21.02 -1.53 17.73
N PRO A 337 21.02 -0.94 18.94
CA PRO A 337 21.17 -1.70 20.19
C PRO A 337 19.97 -2.60 20.53
N ALA A 338 18.82 -2.38 19.88
CA ALA A 338 17.62 -3.22 19.98
C ALA A 338 17.37 -4.03 18.69
N SER A 339 18.30 -4.00 17.75
CA SER A 339 18.15 -4.71 16.49
C SER A 339 18.53 -6.18 16.64
N LEU A 340 18.09 -6.98 15.67
CA LEU A 340 18.35 -8.41 15.62
C LEU A 340 19.81 -8.70 15.32
N MET A 341 20.45 -7.91 14.46
CA MET A 341 21.87 -8.02 14.18
C MET A 341 22.72 -7.64 15.40
N GLY A 342 22.34 -6.58 16.13
CA GLY A 342 22.94 -6.25 17.42
C GLY A 342 22.76 -7.36 18.44
N ALA A 343 21.60 -8.04 18.44
CA ALA A 343 21.33 -9.18 19.31
C ALA A 343 22.24 -10.38 19.00
N TYR A 344 22.49 -10.68 17.71
CA TYR A 344 23.44 -11.72 17.30
C TYR A 344 24.87 -11.38 17.71
N GLU A 345 25.29 -10.14 17.52
CA GLU A 345 26.63 -9.69 17.87
C GLU A 345 26.88 -9.74 19.39
N LEU A 346 25.86 -9.36 20.18
CA LEU A 346 25.88 -9.50 21.63
C LEU A 346 25.95 -10.98 22.04
N LEU A 347 25.16 -11.85 21.41
CA LEU A 347 25.17 -13.29 21.67
C LEU A 347 26.56 -13.90 21.38
N ARG A 348 27.13 -13.56 20.22
CA ARG A 348 28.48 -13.96 19.77
C ARG A 348 29.54 -13.53 20.78
N THR A 349 29.56 -12.25 21.14
CA THR A 349 30.56 -11.69 22.06
C THR A 349 30.48 -12.34 23.44
N ASN A 350 29.26 -12.53 23.94
CA ASN A 350 29.03 -13.18 25.22
C ASN A 350 29.47 -14.65 25.20
N LEU A 351 29.13 -15.42 24.16
CA LEU A 351 29.56 -16.82 24.00
C LEU A 351 31.08 -16.94 23.90
N GLN A 352 31.72 -16.03 23.16
CA GLN A 352 33.17 -15.99 23.02
C GLN A 352 33.86 -15.67 24.35
N SER A 353 33.24 -14.83 25.20
CA SER A 353 33.78 -14.53 26.54
C SER A 353 33.64 -15.71 27.50
N GLY A 354 32.47 -16.34 27.56
CA GLY A 354 32.21 -17.50 28.44
C GLY A 354 33.02 -18.73 28.05
N GLY A 355 33.22 -18.95 26.74
CA GLY A 355 34.03 -20.03 26.20
C GLY A 355 35.53 -19.96 26.51
N LYS A 356 36.03 -18.83 27.03
CA LYS A 356 37.45 -18.67 27.40
C LYS A 356 37.77 -19.15 28.81
N ASP A 357 36.78 -19.41 29.66
CA ASP A 357 37.02 -19.95 31.01
C ASP A 357 37.31 -21.46 30.94
N LYS A 358 38.60 -21.80 30.84
CA LYS A 358 39.06 -23.19 30.65
C LYS A 358 38.71 -24.14 31.80
N ALA A 359 38.53 -23.63 33.02
CA ALA A 359 38.23 -24.48 34.18
C ALA A 359 36.77 -24.93 34.15
N GLU A 360 35.85 -24.03 33.79
CA GLU A 360 34.41 -24.34 33.73
C GLU A 360 33.99 -25.01 32.40
N THR A 361 34.75 -24.82 31.31
CA THR A 361 34.40 -25.35 29.98
C THR A 361 35.10 -26.66 29.59
N GLN A 362 35.85 -27.26 30.51
CA GLN A 362 36.58 -28.51 30.27
C GLN A 362 35.60 -29.64 29.90
N GLY A 363 35.66 -30.12 28.65
CA GLY A 363 34.74 -31.13 28.09
C GLY A 363 33.67 -30.60 27.14
N TYR A 364 33.46 -29.29 27.07
CA TYR A 364 32.44 -28.65 26.20
C TYR A 364 33.03 -27.68 25.17
N ALA A 365 34.36 -27.59 25.07
CA ALA A 365 35.03 -26.63 24.19
C ALA A 365 34.64 -26.80 22.71
N GLU A 366 34.51 -28.04 22.22
CA GLU A 366 34.09 -28.32 20.85
C GLU A 366 32.64 -27.86 20.59
N GLU A 367 31.74 -28.09 21.54
CA GLU A 367 30.34 -27.64 21.43
C GLU A 367 30.22 -26.11 21.43
N VAL A 368 31.00 -25.43 22.27
CA VAL A 368 31.04 -23.96 22.31
C VAL A 368 31.57 -23.39 21.00
N GLN A 369 32.64 -23.98 20.43
CA GLN A 369 33.18 -23.57 19.14
C GLN A 369 32.18 -23.82 18.00
N ALA A 370 31.51 -24.98 17.99
CA ALA A 370 30.49 -25.30 17.01
C ALA A 370 29.32 -24.30 17.02
N ARG A 371 28.83 -23.94 18.22
CA ARG A 371 27.76 -22.93 18.38
C ARG A 371 28.20 -21.53 17.97
N LEU A 372 29.45 -21.15 18.26
CA LEU A 372 30.01 -19.86 17.80
C LEU A 372 30.08 -19.80 16.28
N ALA A 373 30.59 -20.86 15.63
CA ALA A 373 30.68 -20.94 14.18
C ALA A 373 29.29 -20.85 13.53
N ASP A 374 28.31 -21.62 14.02
CA ASP A 374 26.93 -21.62 13.53
C ASP A 374 26.23 -20.25 13.71
N ILE A 375 26.42 -19.57 14.85
CA ILE A 375 25.89 -18.21 15.04
C ILE A 375 26.57 -17.21 14.11
N GLN A 376 27.89 -17.32 13.91
CA GLN A 376 28.66 -16.41 13.05
C GLN A 376 28.29 -16.57 11.58
N GLU A 377 28.28 -17.80 11.08
CA GLU A 377 27.89 -18.12 9.70
C GLU A 377 26.49 -17.60 9.43
N ARG A 378 25.53 -17.92 10.31
CA ARG A 378 24.15 -17.49 10.11
C ARG A 378 23.94 -15.99 10.23
N ALA A 379 24.64 -15.32 11.14
CA ALA A 379 24.60 -13.86 11.24
C ALA A 379 25.18 -13.19 9.99
N SER A 380 26.24 -13.75 9.39
CA SER A 380 26.81 -13.26 8.13
C SER A 380 25.82 -13.40 6.98
N GLU A 381 25.21 -14.57 6.82
CA GLU A 381 24.15 -14.80 5.81
C GLU A 381 22.95 -13.85 6.01
N PHE A 382 22.59 -13.59 7.27
CA PHE A 382 21.52 -12.66 7.62
C PHE A 382 21.90 -11.19 7.37
N HIS A 383 23.18 -10.85 7.45
CA HIS A 383 23.64 -9.51 7.12
C HIS A 383 23.61 -9.27 5.61
N GLU A 384 24.19 -10.19 4.83
CA GLU A 384 24.25 -10.09 3.37
C GLU A 384 22.84 -10.05 2.74
N GLY A 385 21.93 -10.91 3.22
CA GLY A 385 20.56 -10.90 2.71
C GLY A 385 19.79 -9.63 3.11
N PHE A 386 20.06 -9.05 4.29
CA PHE A 386 19.51 -7.73 4.66
C PHE A 386 20.04 -6.62 3.76
N GLU A 387 21.35 -6.58 3.48
CA GLU A 387 21.93 -5.57 2.58
C GLU A 387 21.30 -5.62 1.19
N GLY A 388 21.09 -6.83 0.65
CA GLY A 388 20.37 -7.02 -0.62
C GLY A 388 18.94 -6.48 -0.59
N LEU A 389 18.20 -6.71 0.50
CA LEU A 389 16.85 -6.17 0.69
C LEU A 389 16.85 -4.64 0.87
N ALA A 390 17.80 -4.10 1.64
CA ALA A 390 17.94 -2.67 1.88
C ALA A 390 18.31 -1.92 0.58
N GLN A 391 19.14 -2.50 -0.28
CA GLN A 391 19.46 -1.96 -1.59
C GLN A 391 18.22 -1.96 -2.50
N LYS A 392 17.45 -3.05 -2.51
CA LYS A 392 16.19 -3.15 -3.28
C LYS A 392 15.15 -2.14 -2.80
N TRP A 393 15.08 -1.87 -1.49
CA TRP A 393 14.20 -0.84 -0.94
C TRP A 393 14.51 0.56 -1.47
N LYS A 394 15.78 0.92 -1.65
CA LYS A 394 16.18 2.23 -2.20
C LYS A 394 15.74 2.45 -3.65
N THR A 395 15.33 1.39 -4.35
CA THR A 395 14.91 1.43 -5.76
C THR A 395 13.40 1.30 -5.96
N ILE A 396 12.64 1.04 -4.88
CA ILE A 396 11.17 0.92 -4.86
C ILE A 396 10.60 2.22 -4.29
#